data_AF-A0A0Q9NC52-F1
#
_entry.id   AF-A0A0Q9NC52-F1
#
_cell.length_a   1.000
_cell.length_b   1.000
_cell.length_c   1.000
_cell.angle_alpha   90.00
_cell.angle_beta   90.00
_cell.angle_gamma   90.00
#
_symmetry.space_group_name_H-M   'P 1'
#
loop_
_entity.id
_entity.type
_entity.pdbx_description
1 polymer ?
#
loop_
_entity_poly.entity_id
_entity_poly.type
_entity_poly.pdbx_seq_one_letter_code
_entity_poly.pdbx_strand_id
1 'polypeptide(L)'
;MSFVRTLARPMLASSFVVAGLDKLKNADDTATQLSPLLQKAAASLPFQADEKMLARVIGGTQVGAGVLFGLGKFSRLSATLLTVISLLNTFVEWRSADISTKEGREARRNQLLKNISLSGGALLASVDTAGKPGLAWRAEHLAADARKSAAGARKTTGQKLHKADKAVRRAVEHATGA
;
A
#
# COMPACT_ATOMS: atom_id res chain seq x y z
N MET A 1 -15.41 -2.26 -10.67
CA MET A 1 -14.53 -1.09 -10.43
C MET A 1 -15.32 0.15 -10.80
N SER A 2 -15.25 1.23 -10.02
CA SER A 2 -15.91 2.49 -10.41
C SER A 2 -15.17 3.09 -11.62
N PHE A 3 -15.91 3.51 -12.65
CA PHE A 3 -15.38 4.21 -13.84
C PHE A 3 -14.51 5.42 -13.45
N VAL A 4 -14.82 6.05 -12.32
CA VAL A 4 -14.02 7.15 -11.76
C VAL A 4 -12.59 6.70 -11.46
N ARG A 5 -12.37 5.51 -10.88
CA ARG A 5 -11.02 5.04 -10.50
C ARG A 5 -10.17 4.68 -11.70
N THR A 6 -10.78 4.16 -12.77
CA THR A 6 -10.06 3.82 -14.01
C THR A 6 -9.47 5.04 -14.69
N LEU A 7 -10.04 6.24 -14.47
CA LEU A 7 -9.49 7.49 -14.96
C LEU A 7 -8.64 8.21 -13.91
N ALA A 8 -9.13 8.31 -12.67
CA ALA A 8 -8.46 9.07 -11.62
C ALA A 8 -7.08 8.53 -11.25
N ARG A 9 -6.89 7.20 -11.23
CA ARG A 9 -5.59 6.60 -10.85
C ARG A 9 -4.50 6.90 -11.88
N PRO A 10 -4.69 6.67 -13.19
CA PRO A 10 -3.72 7.12 -14.20
C PRO A 10 -3.45 8.63 -14.17
N MET A 11 -4.51 9.45 -14.02
CA MET A 11 -4.36 10.91 -13.96
C MET A 11 -3.48 11.33 -12.78
N LEU A 12 -3.73 10.81 -11.58
CA LEU A 12 -2.93 11.10 -10.39
C LEU A 12 -1.52 10.49 -10.50
N ALA A 13 -1.40 9.26 -11.01
CA ALA A 13 -0.13 8.57 -11.22
C ALA A 13 0.83 9.34 -12.15
N SER A 14 0.30 10.00 -13.17
CA SER A 14 1.09 10.69 -14.19
C SER A 14 2.12 11.66 -13.61
N SER A 15 1.70 12.47 -12.63
CA SER A 15 2.58 13.43 -11.96
C SER A 15 3.73 12.73 -11.22
N PHE A 16 3.45 11.63 -10.52
CA PHE A 16 4.47 10.87 -9.81
C PHE A 16 5.45 10.16 -10.73
N VAL A 17 4.96 9.61 -11.85
CA VAL A 17 5.80 8.95 -12.87
C VAL A 17 6.74 9.95 -13.52
N VAL A 18 6.22 11.10 -13.97
CA VAL A 18 7.05 12.14 -14.59
C VAL A 18 8.11 12.66 -13.60
N ALA A 19 7.72 12.95 -12.36
CA ALA A 19 8.67 13.36 -11.33
C ALA A 19 9.71 12.27 -10.99
N GLY A 20 9.33 10.99 -11.04
CA GLY A 20 10.25 9.88 -10.82
C GLY A 20 11.24 9.70 -11.98
N LEU A 21 10.77 9.85 -13.22
CA LEU A 21 11.63 9.81 -14.41
C LEU A 21 12.62 10.96 -14.43
N ASP A 22 12.21 12.16 -14.02
CA ASP A 22 13.10 13.31 -13.93
C ASP A 22 14.23 13.06 -12.92
N LYS A 23 13.93 12.47 -11.77
CA LYS A 23 14.94 12.06 -10.78
C LYS A 23 15.89 10.98 -11.27
N LEU A 24 15.39 10.05 -12.10
CA LEU A 24 16.25 9.03 -12.71
C LEU A 24 17.22 9.64 -13.72
N LYS A 25 16.77 10.65 -14.49
CA LYS A 25 17.60 11.38 -15.44
C LYS A 25 18.63 12.25 -14.71
N ASN A 26 18.20 12.96 -13.68
CA ASN A 26 19.01 13.88 -12.88
C ASN A 26 19.43 13.23 -11.55
N ALA A 27 19.93 11.99 -11.61
CA ALA A 27 20.22 11.21 -10.42
C ALA A 27 21.33 11.82 -9.54
N ASP A 28 22.28 12.55 -10.15
CA ASP A 28 23.37 13.22 -9.44
C ASP A 28 22.85 14.41 -8.61
N ASP A 29 22.00 15.24 -9.20
CA ASP A 29 21.34 16.34 -8.48
C ASP A 29 20.39 15.82 -7.40
N THR A 30 19.67 14.75 -7.71
CA THR A 30 18.76 14.08 -6.77
C THR A 30 19.52 13.51 -5.58
N ALA A 31 20.68 12.89 -5.79
CA ALA A 31 21.54 12.37 -4.72
C ALA A 31 21.99 13.50 -3.80
N THR A 32 22.43 14.62 -4.38
CA THR A 32 22.88 15.80 -3.61
C THR A 32 21.74 16.41 -2.79
N GLN A 33 20.57 16.61 -3.40
CA GLN A 33 19.41 17.19 -2.71
C GLN A 33 18.86 16.29 -1.60
N LEU A 34 18.85 14.97 -1.83
CA LEU A 34 18.34 14.00 -0.87
C LEU A 34 19.40 13.45 0.07
N SER A 35 20.67 13.86 -0.05
CA SER A 35 21.81 13.39 0.74
C SER A 35 21.50 13.21 2.23
N PRO A 36 20.87 14.17 2.97
CA PRO A 36 20.56 13.97 4.39
C PRO A 36 19.52 12.86 4.67
N LEU A 37 18.61 12.58 3.73
CA LEU A 37 17.66 11.47 3.83
C LEU A 37 18.32 10.16 3.39
N LEU A 38 19.15 10.20 2.35
CA LEU A 38 19.89 9.06 1.81
C LEU A 38 20.91 8.54 2.81
N GLN A 39 21.61 9.42 3.52
CA GLN A 39 22.57 9.04 4.56
C GLN A 39 21.88 8.35 5.74
N LYS A 40 20.69 8.82 6.15
CA LYS A 40 19.90 8.14 7.19
C LYS A 40 19.41 6.76 6.72
N ALA A 41 19.02 6.64 5.46
CA ALA A 41 18.64 5.36 4.87
C ALA A 41 19.84 4.41 4.73
N ALA A 42 21.00 4.91 4.29
CA ALA A 42 22.26 4.19 4.17
C ALA A 42 22.76 3.69 5.53
N ALA A 43 22.68 4.53 6.57
CA ALA A 43 23.05 4.15 7.94
C ALA A 43 22.14 3.05 8.53
N SER A 44 20.94 2.87 7.98
CA SER A 44 20.01 1.80 8.38
C SER A 44 20.21 0.50 7.60
N LEU A 45 21.07 0.51 6.57
CA LEU A 45 21.35 -0.65 5.73
C LEU A 45 22.60 -1.39 6.24
N PRO A 46 22.60 -2.74 6.21
CA PRO A 46 23.75 -3.55 6.65
C PRO A 46 24.92 -3.53 5.66
N PHE A 47 24.86 -2.72 4.60
CA PHE A 47 25.89 -2.63 3.55
C PHE A 47 26.12 -1.17 3.14
N GLN A 48 27.33 -0.87 2.65
CA GLN A 48 27.65 0.46 2.12
C GLN A 48 26.89 0.69 0.81
N ALA A 49 25.98 1.66 0.82
CA ALA A 49 25.19 2.05 -0.32
C ALA A 49 25.62 3.45 -0.79
N ASP A 50 26.03 3.55 -2.05
CA ASP A 50 26.37 4.82 -2.71
C ASP A 50 25.11 5.70 -2.84
N GLU A 51 25.23 6.99 -2.53
CA GLU A 51 24.15 7.98 -2.61
C GLU A 51 23.54 8.02 -4.02
N LYS A 52 24.36 7.90 -5.07
CA LYS A 52 23.89 7.87 -6.47
C LYS A 52 23.06 6.62 -6.76
N MET A 53 23.47 5.47 -6.22
CA MET A 53 22.72 4.23 -6.36
C MET A 53 21.38 4.33 -5.63
N LEU A 54 21.38 4.86 -4.40
CA LEU A 54 20.16 5.05 -3.63
C LEU A 54 19.19 6.04 -4.30
N ALA A 55 19.69 7.15 -4.85
CA ALA A 55 18.88 8.10 -5.60
C ALA A 55 18.19 7.45 -6.80
N ARG A 56 18.91 6.60 -7.55
CA ARG A 56 18.34 5.81 -8.66
C ARG A 56 17.31 4.80 -8.18
N VAL A 57 17.55 4.12 -7.06
CA VAL A 57 16.59 3.18 -6.47
C VAL A 57 15.31 3.90 -6.06
N ILE A 58 15.41 5.08 -5.43
CA ILE A 58 14.24 5.89 -5.06
C ILE A 58 13.48 6.35 -6.30
N GLY A 59 14.17 6.88 -7.30
CA GLY A 59 13.56 7.29 -8.57
C GLY A 59 12.85 6.13 -9.28
N GLY A 60 13.52 4.99 -9.38
CA GLY A 60 12.98 3.76 -9.98
C GLY A 60 11.78 3.21 -9.20
N THR A 61 11.85 3.26 -7.86
CA THR A 61 10.75 2.89 -6.99
C THR A 61 9.55 3.81 -7.17
N GLN A 62 9.77 5.12 -7.27
CA GLN A 62 8.71 6.10 -7.50
C GLN A 62 8.02 5.87 -8.86
N VAL A 63 8.80 5.62 -9.92
CA VAL A 63 8.25 5.28 -11.25
C VAL A 63 7.46 3.97 -11.20
N GLY A 64 8.04 2.90 -10.66
CA GLY A 64 7.40 1.60 -10.54
C GLY A 64 6.11 1.66 -9.73
N ALA A 65 6.12 2.36 -8.60
CA ALA A 65 4.94 2.60 -7.78
C ALA A 65 3.89 3.41 -8.54
N GLY A 66 4.28 4.46 -9.27
CA GLY A 66 3.40 5.25 -10.12
C GLY A 66 2.70 4.42 -11.19
N VAL A 67 3.46 3.58 -11.92
CA VAL A 67 2.90 2.69 -12.96
C VAL A 67 1.95 1.67 -12.35
N LEU A 68 2.36 0.98 -11.28
CA LEU A 68 1.50 0.00 -10.58
C LEU A 68 0.22 0.65 -10.05
N PHE A 69 0.35 1.86 -9.49
CA PHE A 69 -0.78 2.64 -9.00
C PHE A 69 -1.76 2.99 -10.12
N GLY A 70 -1.27 3.49 -11.25
CA GLY A 70 -2.06 3.81 -12.43
C GLY A 70 -2.78 2.59 -13.02
N LEU A 71 -2.10 1.45 -13.10
CA LEU A 71 -2.68 0.17 -13.53
C LEU A 71 -3.63 -0.45 -12.49
N GLY A 72 -3.72 0.12 -11.29
CA GLY A 72 -4.56 -0.38 -10.21
C GLY A 72 -4.04 -1.65 -9.51
N LYS A 73 -2.80 -2.07 -9.80
CA LYS A 73 -2.16 -3.24 -9.19
C LYS A 73 -1.40 -2.82 -7.93
N PHE A 74 -1.62 -3.52 -6.82
CA PHE A 74 -1.11 -3.12 -5.49
C PHE A 74 -1.37 -1.64 -5.14
N SER A 75 -2.47 -1.08 -5.68
CA SER A 75 -2.73 0.37 -5.70
C SER A 75 -2.63 1.05 -4.34
N ARG A 76 -3.06 0.38 -3.26
CA ARG A 76 -2.95 0.94 -1.89
C ARG A 76 -1.51 1.05 -1.42
N LEU A 77 -0.72 -0.01 -1.60
CA LEU A 77 0.71 -0.02 -1.23
C LEU A 77 1.48 1.00 -2.07
N SER A 78 1.24 1.00 -3.38
CA SER A 78 1.86 1.97 -4.28
C SER A 78 1.49 3.41 -3.89
N ALA A 79 0.23 3.68 -3.57
CA ALA A 79 -0.22 4.99 -3.13
C ALA A 79 0.42 5.40 -1.80
N THR A 80 0.49 4.51 -0.80
CA THR A 80 1.22 4.78 0.45
C THR A 80 2.68 5.14 0.17
N LEU A 81 3.34 4.36 -0.66
CA LEU A 81 4.75 4.56 -1.00
C LEU A 81 4.95 5.89 -1.73
N LEU A 82 4.10 6.21 -2.71
CA LEU A 82 4.11 7.49 -3.41
C LEU A 82 3.87 8.66 -2.47
N THR A 83 2.94 8.56 -1.52
CA THR A 83 2.70 9.59 -0.50
C THR A 83 3.95 9.82 0.35
N VAL A 84 4.56 8.75 0.89
CA VAL A 84 5.76 8.87 1.73
C VAL A 84 6.90 9.52 0.95
N ILE A 85 7.18 9.03 -0.26
CA ILE A 85 8.23 9.58 -1.12
C ILE A 85 7.91 11.06 -1.42
N SER A 86 6.69 11.37 -1.86
CA SER A 86 6.26 12.73 -2.19
C SER A 86 6.44 13.71 -1.04
N LEU A 87 6.02 13.34 0.18
CA LEU A 87 6.16 14.20 1.36
C LEU A 87 7.62 14.46 1.71
N LEU A 88 8.49 13.44 1.63
CA LEU A 88 9.92 13.61 1.85
C LEU A 88 10.55 14.58 0.85
N ASN A 89 10.23 14.45 -0.44
CA ASN A 89 10.73 15.38 -1.45
C ASN A 89 10.18 16.79 -1.24
N THR A 90 8.89 16.90 -0.91
CA THR A 90 8.24 18.18 -0.64
C THR A 90 8.94 18.92 0.50
N PHE A 91 9.33 18.18 1.55
CA PHE A 91 10.07 18.75 2.68
C PHE A 91 11.45 19.25 2.26
N VAL A 92 12.20 18.45 1.49
CA VAL A 92 13.53 18.83 0.98
C VAL A 92 13.44 20.05 0.09
N GLU A 93 12.55 20.02 -0.90
CA GLU A 93 12.32 21.12 -1.85
C GLU A 93 11.88 22.40 -1.13
N TRP A 94 10.96 22.28 -0.16
CA TRP A 94 10.57 23.42 0.66
C TRP A 94 11.76 23.98 1.44
N ARG A 95 12.66 23.14 1.95
CA ARG A 95 13.82 23.59 2.73
C ARG A 95 14.92 24.24 1.87
N SER A 96 15.08 23.80 0.63
CA SER A 96 16.11 24.26 -0.31
C SER A 96 15.65 25.38 -1.25
N ALA A 97 14.35 25.67 -1.32
CA ALA A 97 13.82 26.71 -2.20
C ALA A 97 14.34 28.12 -1.86
N ASP A 98 14.77 28.85 -2.89
CA ASP A 98 15.19 30.25 -2.77
C ASP A 98 13.99 31.15 -2.45
N ILE A 99 14.19 32.05 -1.48
CA ILE A 99 13.20 32.99 -0.96
C ILE A 99 13.73 34.43 -0.92
N SER A 100 14.86 34.68 -1.58
CA SER A 100 15.51 36.00 -1.68
C SER A 100 14.56 37.04 -2.27
N THR A 101 13.81 36.68 -3.32
CA THR A 101 12.85 37.55 -4.02
C THR A 101 11.41 37.31 -3.57
N LYS A 102 10.52 38.26 -3.86
CA LYS A 102 9.08 38.10 -3.58
C LYS A 102 8.50 36.99 -4.46
N GLU A 103 8.93 36.94 -5.71
CA GLU A 103 8.57 35.93 -6.71
C GLU A 103 9.01 34.53 -6.25
N GLY A 104 10.23 34.39 -5.70
CA GLY A 104 10.73 33.12 -5.15
C GLY A 104 9.89 32.61 -3.97
N ARG A 105 9.48 33.52 -3.07
CA ARG A 105 8.57 33.18 -1.95
C ARG A 105 7.21 32.71 -2.44
N GLU A 106 6.64 33.37 -3.45
CA GLU A 106 5.36 32.98 -4.04
C GLU A 106 5.46 31.64 -4.80
N ALA A 107 6.53 31.44 -5.57
CA ALA A 107 6.81 30.18 -6.25
C ALA A 107 6.93 29.02 -5.25
N ARG A 108 7.71 29.17 -4.18
CA ARG A 108 7.85 28.17 -3.10
C ARG A 108 6.49 27.81 -2.48
N ARG A 109 5.65 28.80 -2.18
CA ARG A 109 4.30 28.57 -1.63
C ARG A 109 3.43 27.77 -2.60
N ASN A 110 3.42 28.16 -3.88
CA ASN A 110 2.62 27.49 -4.89
C ASN A 110 3.09 26.05 -5.15
N GLN A 111 4.41 25.83 -5.19
CA GLN A 111 5.04 24.52 -5.31
C GLN A 111 4.64 23.61 -4.14
N LEU A 112 4.76 24.13 -2.91
CA LEU A 112 4.37 23.42 -1.70
C LEU A 112 2.90 23.01 -1.73
N LEU A 113 2.00 23.94 -2.08
CA LEU A 113 0.56 23.67 -2.14
C LEU A 113 0.23 22.60 -3.20
N LYS A 114 0.88 22.65 -4.37
CA LYS A 114 0.71 21.62 -5.42
C LYS A 114 1.15 20.25 -4.91
N ASN A 115 2.33 20.17 -4.30
CA ASN A 115 2.88 18.91 -3.81
C ASN A 115 2.06 18.32 -2.65
N ILE A 116 1.58 19.16 -1.73
CA ILE A 116 0.67 18.75 -0.66
C ILE A 116 -0.66 18.24 -1.25
N SER A 117 -1.21 18.95 -2.24
CA SER A 117 -2.47 18.54 -2.88
C SER A 117 -2.34 17.17 -3.56
N LEU A 118 -1.23 16.96 -4.29
CA LEU A 118 -0.91 15.66 -4.91
C LEU A 118 -0.73 14.56 -3.86
N SER A 119 0.03 14.85 -2.80
CA SER A 119 0.26 13.92 -1.69
C SER A 119 -1.04 13.55 -0.96
N GLY A 120 -1.96 14.51 -0.81
CA GLY A 120 -3.30 14.30 -0.25
C GLY A 120 -4.15 13.38 -1.12
N GLY A 121 -4.12 13.57 -2.44
CA GLY A 121 -4.77 12.65 -3.40
C GLY A 121 -4.22 11.23 -3.30
N ALA A 122 -2.89 11.07 -3.23
CA ALA A 122 -2.25 9.78 -3.04
C ALA A 122 -2.59 9.16 -1.68
N LEU A 123 -2.66 9.98 -0.61
CA LEU A 123 -2.99 9.51 0.73
C LEU A 123 -4.43 8.98 0.79
N LEU A 124 -5.39 9.68 0.18
CA LEU A 124 -6.77 9.17 0.04
C LEU A 124 -6.80 7.84 -0.73
N ALA A 125 -5.99 7.73 -1.79
CA ALA A 125 -5.90 6.49 -2.56
C ALA A 125 -5.26 5.33 -1.79
N SER A 126 -4.42 5.62 -0.77
CA SER A 126 -3.80 4.59 0.08
C SER A 126 -4.82 3.86 0.98
N VAL A 127 -5.87 4.56 1.38
CA VAL A 127 -6.95 4.03 2.21
C VAL A 127 -8.18 3.59 1.39
N ASP A 128 -8.20 3.84 0.08
CA ASP A 128 -9.28 3.41 -0.83
C ASP A 128 -9.33 1.88 -0.93
N THR A 129 -10.31 1.27 -0.26
CA THR A 129 -10.55 -0.17 -0.29
C THR A 129 -11.34 -0.62 -1.52
N ALA A 130 -11.87 0.32 -2.32
CA ALA A 130 -12.66 0.05 -3.51
C ALA A 130 -13.84 -0.93 -3.29
N GLY A 131 -14.39 -0.96 -2.07
CA GLY A 131 -15.47 -1.88 -1.67
C GLY A 131 -15.00 -3.29 -1.27
N LYS A 132 -13.68 -3.55 -1.22
CA LYS A 132 -13.12 -4.81 -0.75
C LYS A 132 -12.87 -4.74 0.76
N PRO A 133 -13.10 -5.83 1.53
CA PRO A 133 -12.74 -5.86 2.95
C PRO A 133 -11.24 -5.60 3.14
N GLY A 134 -10.90 -4.67 4.03
CA GLY A 134 -9.52 -4.31 4.35
C GLY A 134 -8.78 -5.41 5.11
N LEU A 135 -7.44 -5.31 5.21
CA LEU A 135 -6.64 -6.26 5.98
C LEU A 135 -7.03 -6.28 7.46
N ALA A 136 -7.30 -5.13 8.08
CA ALA A 136 -7.80 -5.04 9.44
C ALA A 136 -9.14 -5.77 9.61
N TRP A 137 -10.09 -5.51 8.71
CA TRP A 137 -11.38 -6.22 8.69
C TRP A 137 -11.18 -7.74 8.56
N ARG A 138 -10.29 -8.19 7.67
CA ARG A 138 -9.97 -9.61 7.48
C ARG A 138 -9.32 -10.23 8.71
N ALA A 139 -8.44 -9.50 9.38
CA ALA A 139 -7.78 -9.95 10.61
C ALA A 139 -8.80 -10.10 11.75
N GLU A 140 -9.70 -9.13 11.90
CA GLU A 140 -10.77 -9.15 12.91
C GLU A 140 -11.77 -10.30 12.68
N HIS A 141 -12.12 -10.56 11.42
CA HIS A 141 -13.05 -11.63 11.05
C HIS A 141 -12.39 -13.01 11.03
N LEU A 142 -11.06 -13.09 11.00
CA LEU A 142 -10.33 -14.37 11.00
C LEU A 142 -10.71 -15.24 12.21
N ALA A 143 -10.78 -14.63 13.40
CA ALA A 143 -11.14 -15.33 14.63
C ALA A 143 -12.61 -15.75 14.64
N ALA A 144 -13.50 -14.91 14.11
CA ALA A 144 -14.93 -15.22 14.01
C ALA A 144 -15.20 -16.36 13.00
N ASP A 145 -14.52 -16.33 11.86
CA ASP A 145 -14.61 -17.35 10.82
C ASP A 145 -14.01 -18.69 11.29
N ALA A 146 -12.87 -18.64 11.99
CA ALA A 146 -12.28 -19.83 12.61
C ALA A 146 -13.24 -20.48 13.63
N ARG A 147 -13.89 -19.67 14.47
CA ARG A 147 -14.89 -20.15 15.44
C ARG A 147 -16.12 -20.74 14.75
N LYS A 148 -16.63 -20.08 13.70
CA LYS A 148 -17.76 -20.60 12.90
C LYS A 148 -17.42 -21.94 12.24
N SER A 149 -16.24 -22.05 11.63
CA SER A 149 -15.78 -23.30 11.03
C SER A 149 -15.62 -24.42 12.06
N ALA A 150 -15.06 -24.12 13.24
CA ALA A 150 -14.94 -25.09 14.33
C ALA A 150 -16.31 -25.54 14.87
N ALA A 151 -17.25 -24.61 15.07
CA ALA A 151 -18.61 -24.94 15.49
C ALA A 151 -19.36 -25.78 14.43
N GLY A 152 -19.20 -25.45 13.15
CA GLY A 152 -19.73 -26.22 12.03
C GLY A 152 -19.19 -27.65 12.00
N ALA A 153 -17.88 -27.83 12.17
CA ALA A 153 -17.22 -29.14 12.23
C ALA A 153 -17.70 -29.99 13.42
N ARG A 154 -17.89 -29.38 14.60
CA ARG A 154 -18.46 -30.06 15.77
C ARG A 154 -19.90 -30.51 15.52
N LYS A 155 -20.73 -29.64 14.92
CA LYS A 155 -22.13 -29.96 14.61
C LYS A 155 -22.26 -31.10 13.59
N THR A 156 -21.47 -31.09 12.52
CA THR A 156 -21.48 -32.16 11.52
C THR A 156 -20.97 -33.48 12.10
N THR A 157 -19.93 -33.45 12.94
CA THR A 157 -19.44 -34.63 13.65
C THR A 157 -20.50 -35.21 14.58
N GLY A 158 -21.17 -34.36 15.38
CA GLY A 158 -22.27 -34.78 16.25
C GLY A 158 -23.44 -35.42 15.49
N GLN A 159 -23.81 -34.86 14.32
CA GLN A 159 -24.84 -35.45 13.47
C GLN A 159 -24.43 -36.81 12.89
N LYS A 160 -23.17 -36.99 12.50
CA LYS A 160 -22.65 -38.28 12.02
C LYS A 160 -22.64 -39.32 13.14
N LEU A 161 -22.18 -38.95 14.33
CA LEU A 161 -22.20 -39.83 15.51
C LEU A 161 -23.62 -40.24 15.88
N HIS A 162 -24.57 -39.31 15.90
CA HIS A 162 -25.97 -39.62 16.20
C HIS A 162 -26.58 -40.56 15.14
N LYS A 163 -26.25 -40.39 13.86
CA LYS A 163 -26.69 -41.30 12.80
C LYS A 163 -26.07 -42.70 12.97
N ALA A 164 -24.78 -42.78 13.33
CA ALA A 164 -24.10 -44.04 13.59
C ALA A 164 -24.69 -44.77 14.78
N ASP A 165 -24.92 -44.07 15.90
CA ASP A 165 -25.58 -44.61 17.09
C ASP A 165 -26.96 -45.18 16.76
N LYS A 166 -27.77 -44.43 16.01
CA LYS A 166 -29.11 -44.89 15.59
C LYS A 166 -29.03 -46.12 14.68
N ALA A 167 -28.01 -46.23 13.84
CA ALA A 167 -27.79 -47.40 12.99
C ALA A 167 -27.35 -48.62 13.81
N VAL A 168 -26.45 -48.44 14.77
CA VAL A 168 -26.03 -49.49 15.72
C VAL A 168 -27.22 -49.98 16.52
N ARG A 169 -28.01 -49.08 17.09
CA ARG A 169 -29.20 -49.45 17.87
C ARG A 169 -30.21 -50.25 17.05
N ARG A 170 -30.47 -49.85 15.80
CA ARG A 170 -31.33 -50.63 14.89
C ARG A 170 -30.75 -52.01 14.56
N ALA A 171 -29.43 -52.10 14.35
CA ALA A 171 -28.78 -53.38 14.08
C ALA A 171 -28.84 -54.32 15.29
N VAL A 172 -28.68 -53.79 16.50
CA VAL A 172 -28.86 -54.54 17.75
C VAL A 172 -30.31 -55.00 17.88
N GLU A 173 -31.30 -54.11 17.72
CA GLU A 173 -32.73 -54.47 17.78
C GLU A 173 -33.10 -55.55 16.75
N HIS A 174 -32.52 -55.52 15.54
CA HIS A 174 -32.68 -56.58 14.53
C HIS A 174 -31.97 -57.90 14.87
N ALA A 175 -30.85 -57.86 15.60
CA ALA A 175 -30.10 -59.05 15.99
C ALA A 175 -30.63 -59.71 17.28
N THR A 176 -31.27 -58.94 18.15
CA THR A 176 -31.77 -59.40 19.44
C THR A 176 -33.27 -59.75 19.46
N GLY A 177 -34.01 -59.48 18.38
CA GLY A 177 -35.36 -60.02 18.21
C GLY A 177 -35.36 -61.22 17.25
N ALA A 178 -35.84 -62.42 17.56
CA ALA A 178 -36.69 -62.90 18.67
C ALA A 178 -37.92 -62.05 18.98
#